data_AF-A0AAN4UCA7-F1
#
_entry.id   AF-A0AAN4UCA7-F1
#
_cell.length_a   1.000
_cell.length_b   1.000
_cell.length_c   1.000
_cell.angle_alpha   90.00
_cell.angle_beta   90.00
_cell.angle_gamma   90.00
#
_symmetry.space_group_name_H-M   'P 1'
#
loop_
_entity.id
_entity.type
_entity.pdbx_description
1 polymer ?
#
loop_
_entity_poly.entity_id
_entity_poly.type
_entity_poly.pdbx_seq_one_letter_code
_entity_poly.pdbx_strand_id
1 'polypeptide(L)'
;MKWHSTTEYPFALAGEDEDRELRKAAYKYFINHMGFDKWAYYEPVKDLSKLLHGDRGYNAGRTPNNPAVSYYPWLDHGRYFRDTHRDNTVLITQPYPYDNSLVTTKGLNMEDLTTLKMYSKAFSFYWPETTEIHLITTKEAAKRYEIIINQIHQDLFRAFCREAVNQLEE
;
A
#
# COMPACT_ATOMS: atom_id res chain seq x y z
N MET A 1 15.77 3.97 -6.76
CA MET A 1 14.33 4.22 -6.62
C MET A 1 13.91 5.54 -7.24
N LYS A 2 13.04 5.47 -8.25
CA LYS A 2 12.40 6.62 -8.90
C LYS A 2 11.03 6.87 -8.26
N TRP A 3 10.79 8.09 -7.79
CA TRP A 3 9.50 8.50 -7.24
C TRP A 3 8.63 9.14 -8.33
N HIS A 4 7.36 8.74 -8.35
CA HIS A 4 6.30 9.18 -9.23
C HIS A 4 5.24 9.96 -8.44
N SER A 5 4.45 10.80 -9.11
CA SER A 5 3.33 11.50 -8.49
C SER A 5 2.17 10.55 -8.22
N THR A 6 1.49 10.67 -7.08
CA THR A 6 0.25 9.90 -6.80
C THR A 6 -0.96 10.38 -7.60
N THR A 7 -0.82 11.41 -8.43
CA THR A 7 -1.79 11.71 -9.49
C THR A 7 -1.77 10.67 -10.62
N GLU A 8 -0.66 9.93 -10.75
CA GLU A 8 -0.51 8.84 -11.72
C GLU A 8 -0.90 7.51 -11.07
N TYR A 9 -1.78 6.77 -11.72
CA TYR A 9 -2.18 5.43 -11.26
C TYR A 9 -1.02 4.42 -11.44
N PRO A 10 -0.65 3.63 -10.40
CA PRO A 10 0.63 2.92 -10.34
C PRO A 10 0.65 1.52 -10.98
N PHE A 11 -0.46 1.10 -11.58
CA PHE A 11 -0.59 -0.22 -12.22
C PHE A 11 -0.89 -0.11 -13.71
N ALA A 12 -0.50 -1.15 -14.44
CA ALA A 12 -0.95 -1.31 -15.82
C ALA A 12 -2.49 -1.39 -15.83
N LEU A 13 -3.10 -0.65 -16.74
CA LEU A 13 -4.54 -0.63 -16.94
C LEU A 13 -4.94 -1.87 -17.76
N ALA A 14 -5.11 -3.00 -17.10
CA ALA A 14 -5.68 -4.22 -17.69
C ALA A 14 -7.15 -4.39 -17.25
N GLY A 15 -7.99 -4.94 -18.13
CA GLY A 15 -9.44 -5.08 -17.91
C GLY A 15 -10.28 -4.15 -18.78
N GLU A 16 -11.59 -4.27 -18.66
CA GLU A 16 -12.56 -3.40 -19.36
C GLU A 16 -12.50 -1.95 -18.82
N ASP A 17 -13.09 -1.00 -19.56
CA ASP A 17 -13.00 0.42 -19.21
C ASP A 17 -13.66 0.75 -17.86
N GLU A 18 -14.77 0.09 -17.50
CA GLU A 18 -15.46 0.30 -16.22
C GLU A 18 -14.60 -0.15 -15.03
N ASP A 19 -13.99 -1.33 -15.12
CA ASP A 19 -13.04 -1.86 -14.11
C ASP A 19 -11.86 -0.92 -13.91
N ARG A 20 -11.33 -0.35 -15.00
CA ARG A 20 -10.22 0.59 -14.94
C ARG A 20 -10.59 1.87 -14.20
N GLU A 21 -11.77 2.43 -14.47
CA GLU A 21 -12.21 3.65 -13.80
C GLU A 21 -12.54 3.38 -12.32
N LEU A 22 -13.11 2.23 -11.98
CA LEU A 22 -13.30 1.80 -10.60
C LEU A 22 -11.98 1.72 -9.84
N ARG A 23 -10.95 1.08 -10.43
CA ARG A 23 -9.62 0.98 -9.81
C ARG A 23 -8.97 2.34 -9.59
N LYS A 24 -9.08 3.25 -10.55
CA LYS A 24 -8.56 4.63 -10.42
C LYS A 24 -9.32 5.41 -9.34
N ALA A 25 -10.63 5.25 -9.24
CA ALA A 25 -11.45 5.88 -8.22
C ALA A 25 -11.07 5.37 -6.82
N ALA A 26 -10.95 4.05 -6.65
CA ALA A 26 -10.50 3.43 -5.41
C ALA A 26 -9.10 3.90 -5.02
N TYR A 27 -8.17 3.95 -5.98
CA TYR A 27 -6.82 4.50 -5.78
C TYR A 27 -6.85 5.95 -5.30
N LYS A 28 -7.56 6.82 -6.03
CA LYS A 28 -7.65 8.24 -5.68
C LYS A 28 -8.27 8.44 -4.28
N TYR A 29 -9.32 7.69 -3.97
CA TYR A 29 -9.94 7.70 -2.66
C TYR A 29 -8.95 7.29 -1.56
N PHE A 30 -8.23 6.19 -1.75
CA PHE A 30 -7.20 5.72 -0.83
C PHE A 30 -6.10 6.76 -0.61
N ILE A 31 -5.54 7.31 -1.69
CA ILE A 31 -4.45 8.29 -1.63
C ILE A 31 -4.88 9.56 -0.89
N ASN A 32 -6.09 10.05 -1.16
CA ASN A 32 -6.62 11.25 -0.50
C ASN A 32 -6.74 11.09 1.01
N HIS A 33 -7.16 9.91 1.50
CA HIS A 33 -7.29 9.63 2.93
C HIS A 33 -5.93 9.41 3.60
N MET A 34 -5.03 8.69 2.93
CA MET A 34 -3.71 8.40 3.47
C MET A 34 -2.79 9.64 3.47
N GLY A 35 -2.99 10.55 2.53
CA GLY A 35 -2.20 11.76 2.36
C GLY A 35 -0.86 11.53 1.66
N PHE A 36 -0.74 10.48 0.84
CA PHE A 36 0.47 10.20 0.07
C PHE A 36 0.55 11.08 -1.19
N ASP A 37 1.71 11.66 -1.47
CA ASP A 37 1.94 12.49 -2.65
C ASP A 37 2.93 11.86 -3.65
N LYS A 38 3.66 10.81 -3.23
CA LYS A 38 4.55 10.04 -4.09
C LYS A 38 4.32 8.53 -4.02
N TRP A 39 4.66 7.84 -5.11
CA TRP A 39 4.78 6.38 -5.14
C TRP A 39 6.03 5.92 -5.91
N ALA A 40 6.48 4.69 -5.67
CA ALA A 40 7.55 4.06 -6.45
C ALA A 40 7.31 2.56 -6.59
N TYR A 41 7.87 1.95 -7.64
CA TYR A 41 7.97 0.50 -7.73
C TYR A 41 8.75 -0.04 -6.53
N TYR A 42 8.34 -1.22 -6.04
CA TYR A 42 9.17 -1.92 -5.08
C TYR A 42 10.53 -2.24 -5.72
N GLU A 43 11.59 -1.81 -5.03
CA GLU A 43 12.97 -2.14 -5.30
C GLU A 43 13.56 -2.62 -3.96
N PRO A 44 14.24 -3.77 -3.91
CA PRO A 44 14.90 -4.22 -2.69
C PRO A 44 15.88 -3.17 -2.17
N VAL A 45 15.79 -2.86 -0.88
CA VAL A 45 16.72 -1.96 -0.18
C VAL A 45 17.53 -2.71 0.86
N LYS A 46 18.62 -2.10 1.33
CA LYS A 46 19.50 -2.69 2.36
C LYS A 46 18.86 -2.68 3.76
N ASP A 47 17.97 -1.74 4.01
CA ASP A 47 17.31 -1.57 5.29
C ASP A 47 15.93 -0.96 5.03
N LEU A 48 14.91 -1.84 5.01
CA LEU A 48 13.54 -1.42 4.77
C LEU A 48 13.00 -0.60 5.96
N SER A 49 13.31 -0.96 7.19
CA SER A 49 12.92 -0.17 8.38
C SER A 49 13.34 1.28 8.26
N LYS A 50 14.62 1.54 7.94
CA LYS A 50 15.09 2.92 7.72
C LYS A 50 14.32 3.66 6.65
N LEU A 51 14.07 3.02 5.50
CA LEU A 51 13.29 3.66 4.44
C LEU A 51 11.88 4.04 4.93
N LEU A 52 11.21 3.16 5.69
CA LEU A 52 9.86 3.41 6.19
C LEU A 52 9.83 4.48 7.30
N HIS A 53 10.93 4.68 8.04
CA HIS A 53 11.12 5.83 8.94
C HIS A 53 11.38 7.17 8.22
N GLY A 54 11.38 7.20 6.88
CA GLY A 54 11.64 8.42 6.10
C GLY A 54 13.09 8.63 5.73
N ASP A 55 14.00 7.96 6.44
CA ASP A 55 15.43 8.07 6.22
C ASP A 55 15.82 7.68 4.79
N ARG A 56 16.95 8.23 4.36
CA ARG A 56 17.63 7.71 3.17
C ARG A 56 18.07 6.29 3.46
N GLY A 57 17.33 5.31 2.92
CA GLY A 57 17.83 3.96 2.75
C GLY A 57 19.10 4.02 1.91
N TYR A 58 20.27 3.92 2.55
CA TYR A 58 21.55 3.80 1.83
C TYR A 58 21.41 2.61 0.86
N ASN A 59 21.58 2.90 -0.44
CA ASN A 59 21.44 2.00 -1.61
C ASN A 59 20.09 2.04 -2.37
N ALA A 60 19.59 3.23 -2.70
CA ALA A 60 18.49 3.43 -3.67
C ALA A 60 18.90 3.14 -5.14
N GLY A 61 19.60 2.04 -5.44
CA GLY A 61 19.87 1.75 -6.86
C GLY A 61 20.63 0.49 -7.29
N ARG A 62 21.35 -0.26 -6.44
CA ARG A 62 22.03 -1.51 -6.87
C ARG A 62 22.15 -2.54 -5.72
N THR A 63 21.23 -3.50 -5.75
CA THR A 63 21.15 -4.88 -5.18
C THR A 63 21.85 -5.26 -3.86
N PRO A 64 21.21 -6.08 -2.99
CA PRO A 64 21.75 -7.41 -2.69
C PRO A 64 21.54 -8.27 -3.94
N ASN A 65 22.62 -8.74 -4.59
CA ASN A 65 22.58 -9.57 -5.81
C ASN A 65 22.00 -10.97 -5.56
N ASN A 66 21.06 -11.10 -4.63
CA ASN A 66 20.53 -12.36 -4.18
C ASN A 66 19.11 -12.54 -4.71
N PRO A 67 18.91 -13.44 -5.69
CA PRO A 67 17.58 -13.79 -6.22
C PRO A 67 16.58 -14.11 -5.11
N ALA A 68 17.04 -14.60 -3.95
CA ALA A 68 16.19 -14.93 -2.81
C ALA A 68 15.38 -13.74 -2.25
N VAL A 69 15.87 -12.50 -2.36
CA VAL A 69 15.16 -11.31 -1.81
C VAL A 69 14.10 -10.78 -2.78
N SER A 70 14.31 -10.97 -4.08
CA SER A 70 13.35 -10.65 -5.15
C SER A 70 12.24 -11.69 -5.31
N TYR A 71 12.30 -12.81 -4.56
CA TYR A 71 11.39 -13.94 -4.72
C TYR A 71 10.35 -14.08 -3.61
N TYR A 72 10.27 -13.14 -2.66
CA TYR A 72 9.22 -13.24 -1.65
C TYR A 72 7.86 -13.01 -2.30
N PRO A 73 6.95 -14.00 -2.29
CA PRO A 73 5.66 -13.88 -2.97
C PRO A 73 4.85 -12.67 -2.49
N TRP A 74 5.05 -12.28 -1.23
CA TRP A 74 4.33 -11.14 -0.66
C TRP A 74 4.74 -9.77 -1.20
N LEU A 75 5.88 -9.69 -1.89
CA LEU A 75 6.35 -8.50 -2.58
C LEU A 75 5.90 -8.45 -4.04
N ASP A 76 5.23 -9.50 -4.54
CA ASP A 76 4.60 -9.46 -5.85
C ASP A 76 3.56 -8.33 -5.86
N HIS A 77 3.70 -7.42 -6.81
CA HIS A 77 2.95 -6.15 -6.89
C HIS A 77 3.19 -5.13 -5.76
N GLY A 78 4.25 -5.28 -4.96
CA GLY A 78 4.65 -4.31 -3.95
C GLY A 78 4.93 -2.91 -4.53
N ARG A 79 4.51 -1.87 -3.81
CA ARG A 79 4.73 -0.45 -4.16
C ARG A 79 5.05 0.36 -2.92
N TYR A 80 6.02 1.26 -3.02
CA TYR A 80 6.24 2.27 -1.99
C TYR A 80 5.31 3.45 -2.19
N PHE A 81 4.83 4.01 -1.09
CA PHE A 81 4.09 5.28 -1.06
C PHE A 81 4.70 6.19 -0.02
N ARG A 82 4.78 7.49 -0.30
CA ARG A 82 5.40 8.47 0.58
C ARG A 82 4.51 9.70 0.74
N ASP A 83 4.48 10.19 1.97
CA ASP A 83 4.02 11.51 2.37
C ASP A 83 5.28 12.37 2.57
N THR A 84 5.64 13.18 1.56
CA THR A 84 6.87 13.98 1.57
C THR A 84 6.81 15.14 2.57
N HIS A 85 5.61 15.55 2.99
CA HIS A 85 5.44 16.60 4.00
C HIS A 85 5.75 16.10 5.40
N ARG A 86 5.45 14.83 5.68
CA ARG A 86 5.69 14.18 6.98
C ARG A 86 6.89 13.25 7.01
N ASP A 87 7.61 13.19 5.89
CA ASP A 87 8.74 12.30 5.67
C ASP A 87 8.46 10.84 6.03
N ASN A 88 7.29 10.33 5.64
CA ASN A 88 6.89 8.97 6.00
C ASN A 88 6.70 8.12 4.75
N THR A 89 7.26 6.91 4.74
CA THR A 89 7.13 5.97 3.63
C THR A 89 6.46 4.70 4.13
N VAL A 90 5.53 4.16 3.34
CA VAL A 90 4.91 2.86 3.57
C VAL A 90 5.19 1.95 2.39
N LEU A 91 5.17 0.64 2.63
CA LEU A 91 5.12 -0.37 1.58
C LEU A 91 3.70 -0.93 1.51
N ILE A 92 3.09 -0.84 0.33
CA ILE A 92 1.78 -1.43 0.06
C ILE A 92 1.97 -2.72 -0.74
N THR A 93 1.31 -3.80 -0.32
CA THR A 93 1.28 -5.09 -1.02
C THR A 93 -0.15 -5.54 -1.26
N GLN A 94 -0.40 -6.22 -2.38
CA GLN A 94 -1.70 -6.73 -2.80
C GLN A 94 -1.51 -8.05 -3.58
N PRO A 95 -2.01 -9.21 -3.11
CA PRO A 95 -2.90 -9.45 -1.97
C PRO A 95 -2.21 -9.88 -0.66
N TYR A 96 -0.89 -10.01 -0.65
CA TYR A 96 -0.26 -10.81 0.39
C TYR A 96 0.13 -9.98 1.62
N PRO A 97 -0.17 -10.47 2.84
CA PRO A 97 0.35 -9.87 4.05
C PRO A 97 1.86 -10.06 4.16
N TYR A 98 2.47 -9.23 4.98
CA TYR A 98 3.84 -9.44 5.44
C TYR A 98 3.99 -10.79 6.14
N ASP A 99 5.00 -11.55 5.74
CA ASP A 99 5.36 -12.83 6.37
C ASP A 99 6.75 -12.73 7.02
N ASN A 100 6.73 -12.57 8.35
CA ASN A 100 7.94 -12.46 9.17
C ASN A 100 8.85 -13.69 9.05
N SER A 101 8.30 -14.87 8.73
CA SER A 101 9.06 -16.11 8.65
C SER A 101 10.00 -16.15 7.45
N LEU A 102 9.70 -15.36 6.43
CA LEU A 102 10.48 -15.28 5.20
C LEU A 102 11.66 -14.30 5.31
N VAL A 103 11.68 -13.47 6.36
CA VAL A 103 12.65 -12.40 6.57
C VAL A 103 13.88 -12.90 7.32
N THR A 104 14.66 -13.73 6.64
CA THR A 104 15.90 -14.31 7.20
C THR A 104 17.17 -13.67 6.64
N THR A 105 17.05 -12.62 5.83
CA THR A 105 18.18 -12.03 5.08
C THR A 105 18.54 -10.61 5.52
N LYS A 106 19.85 -10.33 5.61
CA LYS A 106 20.42 -8.99 5.80
C LYS A 106 19.97 -8.08 4.65
N GLY A 107 19.04 -7.16 4.91
CA GLY A 107 18.39 -6.36 3.86
C GLY A 107 17.00 -5.89 4.25
N LEU A 108 16.29 -6.79 4.95
CA LEU A 108 14.95 -6.59 5.46
C LEU A 108 15.05 -6.70 6.98
N ASN A 109 15.66 -5.73 7.65
CA ASN A 109 15.49 -5.65 9.10
C ASN A 109 14.07 -5.16 9.36
N MET A 110 13.21 -6.04 9.86
CA MET A 110 11.76 -5.81 9.97
C MET A 110 11.27 -5.89 11.43
N GLU A 111 12.17 -5.92 12.42
CA GLU A 111 11.82 -6.13 13.83
C GLU A 111 10.88 -5.04 14.39
N ASP A 112 10.93 -3.84 13.81
CA ASP A 112 10.15 -2.67 14.20
C ASP A 112 8.98 -2.35 13.26
N LEU A 113 8.70 -3.25 12.31
CA LEU A 113 7.61 -3.09 11.35
C LEU A 113 6.35 -3.85 11.77
N THR A 114 5.24 -3.43 11.19
CA THR A 114 3.93 -4.07 11.34
C THR A 114 3.15 -3.98 10.04
N THR A 115 2.09 -4.77 9.93
CA THR A 115 1.16 -4.74 8.80
C THR A 115 -0.23 -4.41 9.26
N LEU A 116 -0.81 -3.40 8.62
CA LEU A 116 -2.20 -3.05 8.74
C LEU A 116 -2.95 -3.57 7.51
N LYS A 117 -4.10 -4.17 7.74
CA LYS A 117 -4.95 -4.70 6.67
C LYS A 117 -6.09 -3.73 6.40
N MET A 118 -6.33 -3.42 5.13
CA MET A 118 -7.63 -2.91 4.71
C MET A 118 -8.56 -4.10 4.51
N TYR A 119 -9.65 -4.16 5.28
CA TYR A 119 -10.46 -5.38 5.38
C TYR A 119 -11.29 -5.68 4.13
N SER A 120 -11.55 -4.67 3.28
CA SER A 120 -12.44 -4.85 2.14
C SER A 120 -11.68 -4.99 0.82
N LYS A 121 -11.73 -6.21 0.25
CA LYS A 121 -11.18 -6.55 -1.07
C LYS A 121 -11.76 -5.71 -2.20
N ALA A 122 -13.01 -5.25 -2.05
CA ALA A 122 -13.67 -4.38 -3.01
C ALA A 122 -12.90 -3.06 -3.26
N PHE A 123 -12.04 -2.65 -2.32
CA PHE A 123 -11.25 -1.43 -2.43
C PHE A 123 -9.81 -1.64 -2.89
N SER A 124 -9.44 -2.88 -3.24
CA SER A 124 -8.19 -3.09 -3.93
C SER A 124 -8.17 -2.28 -5.22
N PHE A 125 -7.14 -1.44 -5.35
CA PHE A 125 -6.88 -0.69 -6.56
C PHE A 125 -5.82 -1.39 -7.43
N TYR A 126 -5.54 -2.67 -7.18
CA TYR A 126 -4.82 -3.52 -8.14
C TYR A 126 -5.80 -4.44 -8.87
N TRP A 127 -6.57 -5.20 -8.09
CA TRP A 127 -7.60 -6.12 -8.55
C TRP A 127 -8.74 -6.15 -7.52
N PRO A 128 -9.77 -5.30 -7.69
CA PRO A 128 -10.95 -5.22 -6.83
C PRO A 128 -11.58 -6.60 -6.63
N GLU A 129 -12.16 -6.81 -5.45
CA GLU A 129 -12.85 -8.03 -5.00
C GLU A 129 -11.97 -9.28 -4.83
N THR A 130 -10.81 -9.30 -5.48
CA THR A 130 -9.89 -10.43 -5.49
C THR A 130 -8.78 -10.28 -4.46
N THR A 131 -8.20 -9.09 -4.37
CA THR A 131 -6.97 -8.84 -3.59
C THR A 131 -7.22 -7.92 -2.40
N GLU A 132 -6.37 -8.02 -1.38
CA GLU A 132 -6.42 -7.19 -0.17
C GLU A 132 -5.26 -6.20 -0.15
N ILE A 133 -5.50 -5.00 0.36
CA ILE A 133 -4.43 -4.02 0.58
C ILE A 133 -3.81 -4.26 1.95
N HIS A 134 -2.51 -4.53 1.96
CA HIS A 134 -1.69 -4.60 3.15
C HIS A 134 -0.74 -3.40 3.18
N LEU A 135 -0.80 -2.66 4.28
CA LEU A 135 0.07 -1.51 4.54
C LEU A 135 1.12 -1.91 5.55
N ILE A 136 2.36 -1.95 5.08
CA ILE A 136 3.55 -2.27 5.87
C ILE A 136 4.23 -0.96 6.24
N THR A 137 4.41 -0.75 7.54
CA THR A 137 4.88 0.51 8.12
C THR A 137 5.61 0.23 9.43
N THR A 138 6.27 1.24 9.97
CA THR A 138 6.85 1.18 11.32
C THR A 138 5.74 1.10 12.38
N LYS A 139 6.00 0.41 13.49
CA LYS A 139 5.07 0.32 14.63
C LYS A 139 4.66 1.69 15.18
N GLU A 140 5.56 2.67 15.10
CA GLU A 140 5.30 4.05 15.49
C GLU A 140 4.24 4.70 14.60
N ALA A 141 4.41 4.62 13.27
CA ALA A 141 3.48 5.20 12.32
C ALA A 141 2.15 4.43 12.22
N ALA A 142 2.11 3.17 12.66
CA ALA A 142 0.95 2.30 12.56
C ALA A 142 -0.31 2.90 13.21
N LYS A 143 -0.19 3.49 14.41
CA LYS A 143 -1.33 4.08 15.13
C LYS A 143 -2.06 5.14 14.30
N ARG A 144 -1.31 5.96 13.55
CA ARG A 144 -1.88 6.97 12.66
C ARG A 144 -2.68 6.31 11.54
N TYR A 145 -2.10 5.32 10.88
CA TYR A 145 -2.75 4.66 9.75
C TYR A 145 -3.94 3.81 10.19
N GLU A 146 -3.92 3.22 11.39
CA GLU A 146 -5.09 2.53 11.97
C GLU A 146 -6.28 3.48 12.09
N ILE A 147 -6.07 4.72 12.55
CA ILE A 147 -7.13 5.74 12.63
C ILE A 147 -7.68 6.05 11.23
N ILE A 148 -6.80 6.27 10.24
CA ILE A 148 -7.20 6.57 8.86
C ILE A 148 -7.97 5.39 8.24
N ILE A 149 -7.49 4.16 8.42
CA ILE A 149 -8.13 2.94 7.91
C ILE A 149 -9.52 2.77 8.53
N ASN A 150 -9.66 3.01 9.83
CA ASN A 150 -10.95 2.97 10.51
C ASN A 150 -11.90 4.05 9.98
N GLN A 151 -11.41 5.26 9.74
CA GLN A 151 -12.20 6.34 9.14
C GLN A 151 -12.69 5.96 7.73
N ILE A 152 -11.79 5.43 6.89
CA ILE A 152 -12.14 4.91 5.57
C ILE A 152 -13.28 3.89 5.68
N HIS A 153 -13.16 2.89 6.55
CA HIS A 153 -14.20 1.86 6.70
C HIS A 153 -15.54 2.45 7.16
N GLN A 154 -15.53 3.41 8.09
CA GLN A 154 -16.75 4.06 8.56
C GLN A 154 -17.42 4.88 7.47
N ASP A 155 -16.66 5.63 6.68
CA ASP A 155 -17.21 6.45 5.60
C ASP A 155 -17.81 5.60 4.49
N LEU A 156 -17.16 4.48 4.16
CA LEU A 156 -17.67 3.52 3.19
C LEU A 156 -18.94 2.83 3.68
N PHE A 157 -18.99 2.41 4.95
CA PHE A 157 -20.20 1.84 5.53
C PHE A 157 -21.37 2.82 5.50
N ARG A 158 -21.12 4.09 5.85
CA ARG A 158 -22.15 5.14 5.79
C ARG A 158 -22.64 5.40 4.37
N ALA A 159 -21.74 5.42 3.38
CA ALA A 159 -22.10 5.58 1.98
C ALA A 159 -22.98 4.42 1.51
N PHE A 160 -22.60 3.18 1.84
CA PHE A 160 -23.41 1.99 1.54
C PHE A 160 -24.81 2.07 2.16
N CYS A 161 -24.92 2.41 3.46
CA CYS A 161 -26.22 2.52 4.11
C CYS A 161 -27.12 3.58 3.47
N ARG A 162 -26.56 4.72 3.06
CA ARG A 162 -27.33 5.77 2.37
C ARG A 162 -27.87 5.28 1.04
N GLU A 163 -27.02 4.64 0.23
CA GLU A 163 -27.40 4.12 -1.08
C GLU A 163 -28.46 3.02 -0.94
N ALA A 164 -28.29 2.10 0.01
CA ALA A 164 -29.25 1.03 0.26
C ALA A 164 -30.63 1.56 0.69
N VAL A 165 -30.68 2.66 1.46
CA VAL A 165 -31.96 3.30 1.84
C VAL A 165 -32.62 3.93 0.61
N ASN A 166 -31.87 4.69 -0.20
CA ASN A 166 -32.41 5.31 -1.41
C ASN A 166 -33.06 4.28 -2.35
N GLN A 167 -32.42 3.12 -2.53
CA GLN A 167 -32.93 2.04 -3.38
C GLN A 167 -34.17 1.34 -2.84
N LEU A 168 -34.46 1.44 -1.53
CA LEU A 168 -35.69 0.92 -0.94
C LEU A 168 -36.87 1.89 -1.06
N GLU A 169 -36.60 3.17 -1.33
CA GLU A 169 -37.58 4.25 -1.49
C GLU A 169 -38.01 4.47 -2.96
N GLU A 170 -37.29 3.86 -3.92
CA GLU A 170 -37.60 3.81 -5.36
C GLU A 170 -38.45 2.58 -5.73
#